data_AF-A0A922VN22-F1
#
_entry.id   AF-A0A922VN22-F1
#
_cell.length_a   1.000
_cell.length_b   1.000
_cell.length_c   1.000
_cell.angle_alpha   90.00
_cell.angle_beta   90.00
_cell.angle_gamma   90.00
#
_symmetry.space_group_name_H-M   'P 1'
#
loop_
_entity.id
_entity.type
_entity.pdbx_description
1 polymer ?
#
loop_
_entity_poly.entity_id
_entity_poly.type
_entity_poly.pdbx_seq_one_letter_code
_entity_poly.pdbx_strand_id
1 'polypeptide(L)'
;MIASPEPGNGAAGLFSMPVSEFPGAEPAPVIFETEGRKRRLLADRIIQGEGEPIAGPDPEKEVTVTNTGSWMGPDITIATANEAKVRALGRVWDLDGRSAEICQIDWRGPG
;
A
#
# COMPACT_ATOMS: atom_id res chain seq x y z
N MET A 1 -12.62 -11.20 -13.12
CA MET A 1 -13.83 -11.55 -12.35
C MET A 1 -14.36 -10.24 -11.78
N ILE A 2 -15.56 -9.82 -12.20
CA ILE A 2 -16.13 -8.51 -11.84
C ILE A 2 -16.76 -8.64 -10.46
N ALA A 3 -16.21 -7.95 -9.48
CA ALA A 3 -16.84 -7.73 -8.19
C ALA A 3 -16.79 -6.23 -7.92
N SER A 4 -17.95 -5.57 -7.90
CA SER A 4 -18.10 -4.21 -7.39
C SER A 4 -18.10 -4.29 -5.87
N PRO A 5 -17.19 -3.63 -5.15
CA PRO A 5 -17.29 -3.58 -3.70
C PRO A 5 -18.36 -2.55 -3.28
N GLU A 6 -19.05 -2.81 -2.18
CA GLU A 6 -19.89 -1.81 -1.52
C GLU A 6 -19.01 -0.87 -0.67
N PRO A 7 -19.41 0.40 -0.48
CA PRO A 7 -18.61 1.37 0.25
C PRO A 7 -18.60 1.04 1.75
N GLY A 8 -17.61 0.23 2.16
CA GLY A 8 -17.27 0.04 3.56
C GLY A 8 -16.54 1.27 4.10
N ASN A 9 -16.92 1.72 5.29
CA ASN A 9 -16.29 2.84 5.99
C ASN A 9 -14.86 2.45 6.44
N GLY A 10 -13.88 2.59 5.55
CA GLY A 10 -12.46 2.26 5.75
C GLY A 10 -11.71 2.17 4.41
N ALA A 11 -10.43 1.77 4.42
CA ALA A 11 -9.60 1.60 3.20
C ALA A 11 -10.24 0.69 2.14
N ALA A 12 -11.18 -0.18 2.54
CA ALA A 12 -12.00 -1.01 1.65
C ALA A 12 -12.94 -0.20 0.73
N GLY A 13 -13.43 0.96 1.17
CA GLY A 13 -14.28 1.85 0.36
C GLY A 13 -13.54 2.53 -0.80
N LEU A 14 -12.21 2.59 -0.78
CA LEU A 14 -11.41 3.17 -1.87
C LEU A 14 -11.39 2.32 -3.12
N PHE A 15 -11.50 1.02 -2.97
CA PHE A 15 -11.53 0.09 -4.09
C PHE A 15 -12.95 -0.29 -4.49
N SER A 16 -13.97 0.28 -3.80
CA SER A 16 -15.39 0.07 -4.07
C SER A 16 -15.90 0.75 -5.34
N MET A 17 -15.06 1.59 -5.97
CA MET A 17 -15.35 2.06 -7.32
C MET A 17 -15.17 0.89 -8.29
N PRO A 18 -16.15 0.62 -9.17
CA PRO A 18 -15.96 -0.36 -10.21
C PRO A 18 -14.74 0.04 -11.03
N VAL A 19 -13.70 -0.79 -11.01
CA VAL A 19 -12.58 -0.68 -11.95
C VAL A 19 -13.16 -1.04 -13.31
N SER A 20 -13.71 -0.05 -14.00
CA SER A 20 -14.05 -0.18 -15.42
C SER A 20 -12.79 -0.58 -16.19
N GLU A 21 -12.94 -1.34 -17.27
CA GLU A 21 -11.84 -1.49 -18.23
C GLU A 21 -11.49 -0.10 -18.76
N PHE A 22 -10.38 0.46 -18.26
CA PHE A 22 -9.84 1.71 -18.76
C PHE A 22 -9.07 1.39 -20.04
N PRO A 23 -9.39 2.02 -21.18
CA PRO A 23 -8.61 1.86 -22.39
C PRO A 23 -7.13 2.18 -22.12
N GLY A 24 -6.24 1.21 -22.29
CA GLY A 24 -4.81 1.32 -21.99
C GLY A 24 -4.38 0.87 -20.59
N ALA A 25 -5.28 0.35 -19.76
CA ALA A 25 -4.92 -0.35 -18.53
C ALA A 25 -4.60 -1.82 -18.82
N GLU A 26 -3.38 -2.24 -18.49
CA GLU A 26 -2.95 -3.63 -18.60
C GLU A 26 -2.92 -4.27 -17.20
N PRO A 27 -3.47 -5.47 -17.02
CA PRO A 27 -3.35 -6.20 -15.76
C PRO A 27 -1.89 -6.58 -15.54
N ALA A 28 -1.34 -6.21 -14.39
CA ALA A 28 0.00 -6.61 -13.95
C ALA A 28 -0.11 -7.49 -12.70
N PRO A 29 0.73 -8.54 -12.57
CA PRO A 29 0.81 -9.29 -11.32
C PRO A 29 1.33 -8.37 -10.22
N VAL A 30 0.63 -8.41 -9.07
CA VAL A 30 1.05 -7.69 -7.87
C VAL A 30 1.66 -8.68 -6.90
N ILE A 31 2.88 -8.40 -6.44
CA ILE A 31 3.63 -9.23 -5.51
C ILE A 31 3.74 -8.48 -4.18
N PHE A 32 3.35 -9.16 -3.11
CA PHE A 32 3.55 -8.71 -1.74
C PHE A 32 4.47 -9.67 -1.02
N GLU A 33 5.58 -9.16 -0.49
CA GLU A 33 6.55 -9.97 0.25
C GLU A 33 6.90 -9.29 1.57
N THR A 34 7.10 -10.12 2.60
CA THR A 34 7.67 -9.68 3.87
C THR A 34 8.97 -10.42 4.10
N GLU A 35 10.08 -9.69 4.15
CA GLU A 35 11.42 -10.23 4.41
C GLU A 35 11.98 -9.57 5.68
N GLY A 36 11.94 -10.29 6.79
CA GLY A 36 12.23 -9.71 8.10
C GLY A 36 11.29 -8.54 8.41
N ARG A 37 11.83 -7.33 8.51
CA ARG A 37 11.05 -6.09 8.71
C ARG A 37 10.73 -5.34 7.42
N LYS A 38 11.17 -5.82 6.26
CA LYS A 38 10.91 -5.16 4.98
C LYS A 38 9.62 -5.65 4.38
N ARG A 39 8.81 -4.72 3.89
CA ARG A 39 7.54 -4.98 3.21
C ARG A 39 7.70 -4.53 1.77
N ARG A 40 7.58 -5.45 0.83
CA ARG A 40 7.70 -5.16 -0.60
C ARG A 40 6.36 -5.22 -1.29
N LEU A 41 6.14 -4.27 -2.18
CA LEU A 41 5.04 -4.21 -3.12
C LEU A 41 5.61 -3.99 -4.51
N LEU A 42 5.51 -5.01 -5.37
CA LEU A 42 5.98 -4.95 -6.74
C LEU A 42 4.80 -5.12 -7.70
N ALA A 43 4.75 -4.29 -8.74
CA ALA A 43 3.87 -4.49 -9.88
C ALA A 43 4.68 -4.27 -11.15
N ASP A 44 5.25 -5.36 -11.67
CA ASP A 44 6.23 -5.37 -12.76
C ASP A 44 7.30 -4.27 -12.58
N ARG A 45 7.59 -3.50 -13.63
CA ARG A 45 8.49 -2.34 -13.60
C ARG A 45 7.79 -1.02 -13.22
N ILE A 46 6.47 -1.07 -13.03
CA ILE A 46 5.61 0.10 -12.88
C ILE A 46 5.63 0.59 -11.44
N ILE A 47 5.51 -0.34 -10.48
CA ILE A 47 5.61 -0.05 -9.05
C ILE A 47 6.74 -0.89 -8.48
N GLN A 48 7.72 -0.21 -7.88
CA GLN A 48 8.77 -0.83 -7.09
C GLN A 48 8.76 -0.17 -5.71
N GLY A 49 8.22 -0.89 -4.72
CA GLY A 49 8.08 -0.41 -3.35
C GLY A 49 8.73 -1.37 -2.35
N GLU A 50 9.54 -0.82 -1.45
CA GLU A 50 10.03 -1.46 -0.25
C GLU A 50 9.96 -0.46 0.91
N GLY A 51 9.18 -0.79 1.95
CA GLY A 51 9.12 -0.02 3.19
C GLY A 51 9.71 -0.81 4.35
N GLU A 52 10.43 -0.12 5.24
CA GLU A 52 10.90 -0.68 6.50
C GLU A 52 10.45 0.20 7.68
N PRO A 53 9.80 -0.35 8.71
CA PRO A 53 9.42 0.40 9.89
C PRO A 53 10.61 1.08 10.56
N ILE A 54 10.38 2.29 11.06
CA ILE A 54 11.38 2.98 11.86
C ILE A 54 11.52 2.30 13.25
N ALA A 55 12.70 2.42 13.85
CA ALA A 55 12.93 1.91 15.20
C ALA A 55 12.44 2.92 16.26
N GLY A 56 11.72 2.42 17.26
CA GLY A 56 11.43 3.16 18.49
C GLY A 56 12.46 2.90 19.59
N PRO A 57 12.20 3.37 20.82
CA PRO A 57 13.04 3.06 21.99
C PRO A 57 13.10 1.56 22.33
N ASP A 58 12.02 0.84 22.04
CA ASP A 58 11.97 -0.62 22.08
C ASP A 58 12.20 -1.14 20.64
N PRO A 59 13.36 -1.75 20.34
CA PRO A 59 13.70 -2.16 18.98
C PRO A 59 12.86 -3.33 18.46
N GLU A 60 12.18 -4.05 19.36
CA GLU A 60 11.31 -5.20 19.01
C GLU A 60 9.89 -4.77 18.65
N LYS A 61 9.57 -3.47 18.80
CA LYS A 61 8.24 -2.92 18.51
C LYS A 61 8.31 -1.92 17.37
N GLU A 62 7.35 -2.03 16.46
CA GLU A 62 7.15 -1.05 15.40
C GLU A 62 6.52 0.23 15.96
N VAL A 63 6.93 1.37 15.43
CA VAL A 63 6.35 2.66 15.80
C VAL A 63 5.03 2.82 15.07
N THR A 64 3.93 2.69 15.82
CA THR A 64 2.57 2.75 15.27
C THR A 64 1.79 3.91 15.88
N VAL A 65 1.17 4.72 15.02
CA VAL A 65 0.17 5.71 15.42
C VAL A 65 -1.20 5.02 15.43
N THR A 66 -1.86 4.99 16.58
CA THR A 66 -3.16 4.33 16.76
C THR A 66 -4.29 5.34 16.92
N ASN A 67 -5.53 4.87 16.79
CA ASN A 67 -6.75 5.69 16.91
C ASN A 67 -6.78 6.89 15.93
N THR A 68 -6.25 6.69 14.72
CA THR A 68 -6.32 7.72 13.68
C THR A 68 -7.70 7.73 13.03
N GLY A 69 -8.18 8.91 12.64
CA GLY A 69 -9.29 9.05 11.70
C GLY A 69 -8.85 8.91 10.24
N SER A 70 -7.71 8.27 9.99
CA SER A 70 -7.14 8.16 8.65
C SER A 70 -7.92 7.17 7.81
N TRP A 71 -8.08 7.50 6.53
CA TRP A 71 -8.71 6.63 5.54
C TRP A 71 -7.97 5.30 5.35
N MET A 72 -6.67 5.25 5.65
CA MET A 72 -5.82 4.04 5.55
C MET A 72 -6.11 3.00 6.63
N GLY A 73 -6.77 3.37 7.72
CA GLY A 73 -7.04 2.50 8.86
C GLY A 73 -6.72 3.17 10.19
N PRO A 74 -7.24 2.62 11.31
CA PRO A 74 -7.08 3.21 12.64
C PRO A 74 -5.63 3.17 13.14
N ASP A 75 -4.85 2.18 12.69
CA ASP A 75 -3.47 1.96 13.09
C ASP A 75 -2.53 2.05 11.89
N ILE A 76 -1.52 2.92 11.98
CA ILE A 76 -0.56 3.18 10.90
C ILE A 76 0.85 2.99 11.43
N THR A 77 1.60 2.07 10.82
CA THR A 77 3.01 1.86 11.15
C THR A 77 3.87 2.84 10.37
N ILE A 78 4.72 3.58 11.07
CA ILE A 78 5.62 4.57 10.47
C ILE A 78 6.85 3.86 9.91
N ALA A 79 7.19 4.17 8.66
CA ALA A 79 8.26 3.54 7.92
C ALA A 79 9.08 4.55 7.12
N THR A 80 10.21 4.08 6.60
CA THR A 80 10.99 4.76 5.57
C THR A 80 10.92 3.93 4.29
N ALA A 81 10.80 4.61 3.14
CA ALA A 81 10.88 3.96 1.84
C ALA A 81 12.35 3.64 1.52
N ASN A 82 12.71 2.36 1.51
CA ASN A 82 14.00 1.92 0.99
C ASN A 82 14.00 1.99 -0.55
N GLU A 83 12.84 1.70 -1.17
CA GLU A 83 12.55 1.92 -2.58
C GLU A 83 11.11 2.38 -2.73
N ALA A 84 10.84 3.39 -3.54
CA ALA A 84 9.50 3.87 -3.87
C ALA A 84 9.49 4.55 -5.24
N LYS A 85 9.39 3.74 -6.29
CA LYS A 85 9.29 4.19 -7.68
C LYS A 85 7.94 3.87 -8.28
N VAL A 86 7.32 4.89 -8.88
CA VAL A 86 6.12 4.73 -9.70
C VAL A 86 6.41 5.25 -11.11
N ARG A 87 6.10 4.45 -12.13
CA ARG A 87 6.30 4.81 -13.53
C ARG A 87 4.97 4.84 -14.26
N ALA A 88 4.52 6.00 -14.69
CA ALA A 88 3.32 6.11 -15.52
C ALA A 88 3.36 7.36 -16.39
N LEU A 89 2.69 7.31 -17.55
CA LEU A 89 2.48 8.47 -18.43
C LEU A 89 3.78 9.23 -18.78
N GLY A 90 4.85 8.48 -19.06
CA GLY A 90 6.17 9.02 -19.38
C GLY A 90 6.89 9.71 -18.22
N ARG A 91 6.41 9.55 -16.98
CA ARG A 91 7.00 10.10 -15.76
C ARG A 91 7.49 8.99 -14.84
N VAL A 92 8.50 9.33 -14.05
CA VAL A 92 8.99 8.52 -12.94
C VAL A 92 8.90 9.40 -11.69
N TRP A 93 8.08 8.97 -10.73
CA TRP A 93 8.10 9.51 -9.38
C TRP A 93 9.05 8.67 -8.56
N ASP A 94 10.07 9.32 -8.00
CA ASP A 94 11.08 8.72 -7.15
C ASP A 94 10.94 9.29 -5.74
N LEU A 95 10.57 8.42 -4.80
CA LEU A 95 10.30 8.72 -3.41
C LEU A 95 11.25 7.93 -2.48
N ASP A 96 12.38 7.45 -3.01
CA ASP A 96 13.37 6.73 -2.23
C ASP A 96 13.85 7.59 -1.03
N GLY A 97 13.99 6.95 0.13
CA GLY A 97 14.40 7.58 1.38
C GLY A 97 13.39 8.55 2.00
N ARG A 98 12.18 8.66 1.45
CA ARG A 98 11.11 9.50 2.01
C ARG A 98 10.32 8.77 3.09
N SER A 99 9.47 9.54 3.78
CA SER A 99 8.49 8.99 4.72
C SER A 99 7.60 7.99 4.01
N ALA A 100 7.30 6.89 4.70
CA ALA A 100 6.36 5.87 4.25
C ALA A 100 5.47 5.43 5.40
N GLU A 101 4.31 4.89 5.04
CA GLU A 101 3.34 4.34 5.97
C GLU A 101 3.00 2.91 5.56
N ILE A 102 3.01 1.99 6.53
CA ILE A 102 2.56 0.62 6.35
C ILE A 102 1.23 0.45 7.06
N CYS A 103 0.20 0.08 6.32
CA CYS A 103 -1.14 -0.17 6.81
C CYS A 103 -1.57 -1.61 6.55
N GLN A 104 -2.33 -2.19 7.47
CA GLN A 104 -3.02 -3.45 7.23
C GLN A 104 -4.32 -3.16 6.49
N ILE A 105 -4.53 -3.82 5.35
CA ILE A 105 -5.77 -3.72 4.59
C ILE A 105 -6.55 -5.02 4.82
N ASP A 106 -7.62 -4.96 5.60
CA ASP A 106 -8.61 -6.06 5.71
C ASP A 106 -9.53 -5.98 4.49
N TRP A 107 -9.21 -6.74 3.44
CA TRP A 107 -10.06 -6.87 2.26
C TRP A 107 -11.10 -7.97 2.48
N ARG A 108 -12.38 -7.59 2.47
CA ARG A 108 -13.49 -8.54 2.39
C ARG A 108 -14.11 -8.45 1.02
N GLY A 109 -13.94 -9.52 0.23
CA GLY A 109 -14.64 -9.68 -1.03
C GLY A 109 -16.15 -9.85 -0.81
N PRO A 110 -16.97 -9.86 -1.87
CA PRO A 110 -18.37 -10.22 -1.76
C PRO A 110 -18.45 -11.65 -1.21
N GLY A 111 -19.19 -11.83 -0.11
CA GLY A 111 -19.49 -13.14 0.45
C GLY A 111 -20.31 -14.00 -0.50
#